data_AF-A0A8T7EV19-F1
#
_entry.id   AF-A0A8T7EV19-F1
#
_cell.length_a   1.000
_cell.length_b   1.000
_cell.length_c   1.000
_cell.angle_alpha   90.00
_cell.angle_beta   90.00
_cell.angle_gamma   90.00
#
_symmetry.space_group_name_H-M   'P 1'
#
loop_
_entity.id
_entity.type
_entity.pdbx_description
1 polymer ?
#
loop_
_entity_poly.entity_id
_entity_poly.type
_entity_poly.pdbx_seq_one_letter_code
_entity_poly.pdbx_strand_id
1 'polypeptide(L)'
;MLPLQRRAAGEPPAQALRMVRLDAGTVKALFVSDAYGQPGYVMLRETAPDDASPRGGENGAEMGVFNRVGAPFKRDGLNAKIAEYMPFGLAPVTVIQT
;
A
#
# COMPACT_ATOMS: atom_id res chain seq x y z
N MET A 1 -34.87 -12.34 -20.52
CA MET A 1 -34.05 -11.12 -20.41
C MET A 1 -34.25 -10.58 -19.00
N LEU A 2 -33.38 -10.96 -18.06
CA LEU A 2 -33.47 -10.52 -16.66
C LEU A 2 -32.85 -9.11 -16.53
N PRO A 3 -33.44 -8.20 -15.74
CA PRO A 3 -32.83 -6.89 -15.49
C PRO A 3 -31.59 -7.03 -14.61
N LEU A 4 -30.48 -6.40 -15.03
CA LEU A 4 -29.27 -6.24 -14.23
C LEU A 4 -29.61 -5.39 -12.99
N GLN A 5 -29.71 -6.04 -11.83
CA GLN A 5 -29.72 -5.35 -10.54
C GLN A 5 -28.33 -4.74 -10.32
N ARG A 6 -28.21 -3.43 -10.57
CA ARG A 6 -27.03 -2.65 -10.18
C ARG A 6 -27.01 -2.65 -8.64
N ARG A 7 -26.22 -3.54 -8.02
CA ARG A 7 -25.95 -3.43 -6.59
C ARG A 7 -25.39 -2.03 -6.37
N ALA A 8 -26.10 -1.21 -5.59
CA ALA A 8 -25.51 -0.04 -4.98
C ALA A 8 -24.24 -0.55 -4.26
N ALA A 9 -23.07 -0.07 -4.68
CA ALA A 9 -21.89 -0.18 -3.87
C ALA A 9 -22.27 0.48 -2.55
N GLY A 10 -22.42 -0.33 -1.49
CA GLY A 10 -22.69 0.19 -0.16
C GLY A 10 -21.61 1.23 0.13
N GLU A 11 -22.03 2.43 0.50
CA GLU A 11 -21.12 3.47 0.94
C GLU A 11 -20.20 2.83 1.99
N PRO A 12 -18.88 2.81 1.76
CA PRO A 12 -17.97 2.24 2.76
C PRO A 12 -18.27 2.95 4.08
N PRO A 13 -18.34 2.21 5.20
CA PRO A 13 -18.67 2.82 6.49
C PRO A 13 -17.73 4.01 6.69
N ALA A 14 -18.29 5.19 6.93
CA ALA A 14 -17.54 6.40 7.17
C ALA A 14 -16.65 6.18 8.39
N GLN A 15 -15.44 5.68 8.16
CA GLN A 15 -14.45 5.46 9.20
C GLN A 15 -14.11 6.84 9.75
N ALA A 16 -14.30 7.00 11.06
CA ALA A 16 -13.97 8.23 11.74
C ALA A 16 -12.50 8.54 11.47
N LEU A 17 -12.24 9.65 10.77
CA LEU A 17 -10.90 10.11 10.48
C LEU A 17 -10.18 10.36 11.80
N ARG A 18 -9.14 9.59 12.06
CA ARG A 18 -8.28 9.76 13.23
C ARG A 18 -7.03 10.52 12.79
N MET A 19 -6.81 11.69 13.39
CA MET A 19 -5.54 12.39 13.24
C MET A 19 -4.49 11.74 14.15
N VAL A 20 -3.31 11.46 13.59
CA VAL A 20 -2.15 10.96 14.33
C VAL A 20 -1.06 12.03 14.31
N ARG A 21 -0.52 12.35 15.48
CA ARG A 21 0.69 13.18 15.59
C ARG A 21 1.91 12.28 15.56
N LEU A 22 2.86 12.66 14.71
CA LEU A 22 4.13 11.95 14.56
C LEU A 22 5.25 12.92 14.91
N ASP A 23 6.24 12.43 15.64
CA ASP A 23 7.47 13.18 15.87
C ASP A 23 8.21 13.40 14.55
N ALA A 24 8.98 14.49 14.45
CA ALA A 24 9.62 14.88 13.18
C ALA A 24 10.53 13.78 12.59
N GLY A 25 11.21 12.99 13.43
CA GLY A 25 12.03 11.85 12.98
C GLY A 25 11.19 10.69 12.41
N THR A 26 9.98 10.49 12.94
CA THR A 26 9.05 9.45 12.48
C THR A 26 8.50 9.78 11.10
N VAL A 27 8.27 11.07 10.80
CA VAL A 27 7.77 11.51 9.48
C VAL A 27 8.76 11.14 8.36
N LYS A 28 10.07 11.34 8.56
CA LYS A 28 11.07 10.89 7.58
C LYS A 28 11.08 9.38 7.38
N ALA A 29 10.83 8.63 8.44
CA ALA A 29 10.77 7.17 8.38
C ALA A 29 9.51 6.63 7.67
N LEU A 30 8.50 7.48 7.41
CA LEU A 30 7.29 7.08 6.68
C LEU A 30 7.50 6.99 5.17
N PHE A 31 8.38 7.80 4.59
CA PHE A 31 8.50 7.94 3.15
C PHE A 31 9.70 7.19 2.59
N VAL A 32 9.55 6.63 1.38
CA VAL A 32 10.64 5.97 0.65
C VAL A 32 11.76 6.98 0.37
N SER A 33 11.39 8.22 0.04
CA SER A 33 12.31 9.35 -0.08
C SER A 33 11.63 10.66 0.28
N ASP A 34 12.37 11.56 0.91
CA ASP A 34 12.03 12.98 1.12
C ASP A 34 12.81 13.91 0.18
N ALA A 35 13.57 13.35 -0.78
CA ALA A 35 14.32 14.10 -1.77
C ALA A 35 13.49 14.28 -3.05
N TYR A 36 13.21 15.53 -3.39
CA TYR A 36 12.45 15.87 -4.59
C TYR A 36 13.16 15.34 -5.86
N GLY A 37 12.36 14.88 -6.83
CA GLY A 37 12.86 14.30 -8.09
C GLY A 37 13.22 12.82 -8.02
N GLN A 38 13.22 12.20 -6.84
CA GLN A 38 13.30 10.75 -6.70
C GLN A 38 11.94 10.09 -7.01
N PRO A 39 11.90 8.93 -7.69
CA PRO A 39 10.63 8.24 -8.00
C PRO A 39 9.77 7.94 -6.77
N GLY A 40 10.41 7.66 -5.62
CA GLY A 40 9.75 7.41 -4.34
C GLY A 40 9.54 8.65 -3.47
N TYR A 41 9.72 9.87 -4.02
CA TYR A 41 9.49 11.10 -3.27
C TYR A 41 8.07 11.12 -2.71
N VAL A 42 7.94 11.24 -1.39
CA VAL A 42 6.67 11.19 -0.62
C VAL A 42 5.82 9.92 -0.80
N MET A 43 6.37 8.85 -1.36
CA MET A 43 5.73 7.53 -1.38
C MET A 43 5.82 6.89 0.00
N LEU A 44 4.73 6.29 0.49
CA LEU A 44 4.73 5.59 1.77
C LEU A 44 5.60 4.33 1.72
N ARG A 45 6.41 4.12 2.76
CA ARG A 45 7.12 2.87 2.95
C ARG A 45 6.15 1.79 3.37
N GLU A 46 6.50 0.55 3.04
CA GLU A 46 5.76 -0.61 3.52
C GLU A 46 5.77 -0.75 5.04
N THR A 47 6.85 -0.33 5.70
CA THR A 47 6.97 -0.35 7.16
C THR A 47 6.27 0.83 7.83
N ALA A 48 5.47 1.60 7.08
CA ALA A 48 4.66 2.66 7.68
C ALA A 48 3.63 2.04 8.65
N PRO A 49 3.29 2.74 9.74
CA PRO A 49 2.27 2.29 10.68
C PRO A 49 0.92 2.06 10.00
N ASP A 50 0.05 1.24 10.60
CA ASP A 50 -1.28 0.94 10.04
C ASP A 50 -2.12 2.20 9.81
N ASP A 51 -2.01 3.18 10.71
CA ASP A 51 -2.66 4.50 10.59
C ASP A 51 -2.20 5.29 9.34
N ALA A 52 -1.06 4.94 8.74
CA ALA A 52 -0.48 5.52 7.53
C ALA A 52 -0.09 4.42 6.52
N SER A 53 -0.92 3.38 6.42
CA SER A 53 -0.63 2.22 5.57
C SER A 53 -0.58 2.57 4.07
N PRO A 54 0.34 1.98 3.29
CA PRO A 54 0.32 2.07 1.83
C PRO A 54 -0.88 1.35 1.19
N ARG A 55 -1.81 0.80 2.00
CA ARG A 55 -3.10 0.24 1.56
C ARG A 55 -4.29 1.16 1.85
N GLY A 56 -4.05 2.40 2.26
CA GLY A 56 -5.12 3.34 2.66
C GLY A 56 -6.04 3.82 1.54
N GLY A 57 -5.77 3.50 0.27
CA GLY A 57 -6.67 3.81 -0.84
C GLY A 57 -7.94 2.94 -0.79
N GLU A 58 -9.06 3.45 -1.29
CA GLU A 58 -10.36 2.76 -1.26
C GLU A 58 -10.34 1.36 -1.93
N ASN A 59 -9.43 1.16 -2.88
CA ASN A 59 -9.21 -0.11 -3.57
C ASN A 59 -8.14 -1.00 -2.91
N GLY A 60 -7.60 -0.62 -1.75
CA GLY A 60 -6.50 -1.29 -1.06
C GLY A 60 -5.11 -1.00 -1.64
N ALA A 61 -5.00 -0.11 -2.62
CA ALA A 61 -3.72 0.43 -3.09
C ALA A 61 -3.29 1.64 -2.26
N GLU A 62 -2.18 2.26 -2.63
CA GLU A 62 -1.75 3.50 -1.99
C GLU A 62 -2.67 4.67 -2.36
N MET A 63 -2.72 5.69 -1.51
CA MET A 63 -3.49 6.90 -1.78
C MET A 63 -2.79 7.80 -2.81
N GLY A 64 -3.57 8.68 -3.45
CA GLY A 64 -3.03 9.72 -4.33
C GLY A 64 -2.33 9.18 -5.59
N VAL A 65 -1.20 9.80 -5.95
CA VAL A 65 -0.48 9.52 -7.20
C VAL A 65 0.05 8.08 -7.28
N PHE A 66 0.38 7.48 -6.14
CA PHE A 66 0.94 6.13 -6.06
C PHE A 66 -0.10 5.01 -6.18
N ASN A 67 -1.39 5.34 -6.16
CA ASN A 67 -2.47 4.36 -6.40
C ASN A 67 -2.24 3.58 -7.70
N ARG A 68 -1.83 4.27 -8.77
CA ARG A 68 -1.59 3.70 -10.10
C ARG A 68 -0.34 2.82 -10.17
N VAL A 69 0.60 2.97 -9.24
CA VAL A 69 1.81 2.13 -9.18
C VAL A 69 1.43 0.70 -8.79
N GLY A 70 0.39 0.54 -7.96
CA GLY A 70 -0.12 -0.76 -7.54
C GLY A 70 0.92 -1.60 -6.77
N ALA A 71 1.85 -0.93 -6.07
CA ALA A 71 2.94 -1.61 -5.35
C ALA A 71 2.44 -2.66 -4.33
N PRO A 72 1.37 -2.42 -3.54
CA PRO A 72 0.83 -3.44 -2.65
C PRO A 72 0.41 -4.71 -3.38
N PHE A 73 -0.27 -4.61 -4.53
CA PHE A 73 -0.74 -5.76 -5.30
C PHE A 73 0.40 -6.55 -5.95
N LYS A 74 1.41 -5.84 -6.49
CA LYS A 74 2.62 -6.48 -7.03
C LYS A 74 3.32 -7.30 -5.95
N ARG A 75 3.37 -6.75 -4.73
CA ARG A 75 3.97 -7.42 -3.59
C ARG A 75 3.15 -8.61 -3.11
N ASP A 76 1.83 -8.52 -3.09
CA ASP A 76 0.94 -9.64 -2.77
C ASP A 76 1.16 -10.81 -3.75
N GLY A 77 1.25 -10.50 -5.04
CA GLY A 77 1.57 -11.49 -6.07
C GLY A 77 2.94 -12.13 -5.87
N LEU A 78 3.96 -11.33 -5.54
CA LEU A 78 5.30 -11.84 -5.25
C LEU A 78 5.32 -12.74 -4.00
N ASN A 79 4.66 -12.31 -2.92
CA ASN A 79 4.56 -13.07 -1.68
C ASN A 79 3.82 -14.40 -1.89
N ALA A 80 2.75 -14.40 -2.69
CA ALA A 80 2.05 -15.63 -3.06
C ALA A 80 2.98 -16.60 -3.81
N LYS A 81 3.82 -16.09 -4.73
CA LYS A 81 4.79 -16.91 -5.47
C LYS A 81 5.94 -17.40 -4.60
N ILE A 82 6.41 -16.59 -3.67
CA ILE A 82 7.38 -17.02 -2.67
C ILE A 82 6.80 -18.17 -1.84
N ALA A 83 5.57 -18.04 -1.35
CA ALA A 83 4.92 -19.09 -0.56
C ALA A 83 4.72 -20.39 -1.37
N GLU A 84 4.47 -20.28 -2.68
CA GLU A 84 4.24 -21.43 -3.57
C GLU A 84 5.54 -22.16 -3.97
N TYR A 85 6.62 -21.41 -4.22
CA TYR A 85 7.82 -21.96 -4.88
C TYR A 85 9.10 -21.93 -4.04
N MET A 86 9.11 -21.31 -2.87
CA MET A 86 10.33 -21.21 -2.06
C MET A 86 10.79 -22.57 -1.55
N PRO A 87 12.04 -22.99 -1.84
CA PRO A 87 12.63 -24.16 -1.21
C PRO A 87 12.77 -23.99 0.30
N PHE A 88 12.65 -25.10 1.04
CA PHE A 88 12.89 -25.11 2.48
C PHE A 88 14.32 -24.64 2.83
N GLY A 89 14.43 -23.90 3.94
CA GLY A 89 15.72 -23.44 4.47
C GLY A 89 16.26 -22.16 3.82
N LEU A 90 15.49 -21.50 2.95
CA LEU A 90 15.86 -20.21 2.35
C LEU A 90 15.03 -19.06 2.91
N ALA A 91 15.60 -17.85 2.89
CA ALA A 91 14.90 -16.61 3.21
C ALA A 91 14.89 -15.70 1.97
N PRO A 92 13.74 -15.09 1.61
CA PRO A 92 13.66 -14.22 0.43
C PRO A 92 14.29 -12.86 0.72
N VAL A 93 14.97 -12.31 -0.29
CA VAL A 93 15.29 -10.88 -0.35
C VAL A 93 14.45 -10.27 -1.46
N THR A 94 13.54 -9.37 -1.11
CA THR A 94 12.64 -8.72 -2.04
C THR A 94 13.18 -7.35 -2.43
N VAL A 95 13.37 -7.13 -3.73
CA VAL A 95 13.69 -5.82 -4.31
C VAL A 95 12.47 -5.30 -5.06
N ILE A 96 11.92 -4.19 -4.62
CA ILE A 96 10.80 -3.50 -5.31
C ILE A 96 11.37 -2.23 -5.92
N GLN A 97 11.25 -2.13 -7.25
CA GLN A 97 11.61 -0.93 -7.98
C GLN A 97 10.34 -0.16 -8.34
N THR A 98 10.35 1.13 -8.02
CA THR A 98 9.25 2.08 -8.26
C THR A 98 9.53 2.98 -9.44
#